data_AF-A0A5C3MMZ4-F1
#
_entry.id   AF-A0A5C3MMZ4-F1
#
_cell.length_a   1.000
_cell.length_b   1.000
_cell.length_c   1.000
_cell.angle_alpha   90.00
_cell.angle_beta   90.00
_cell.angle_gamma   90.00
#
_symmetry.space_group_name_H-M   'P 1'
#
loop_
_entity.id
_entity.type
_entity.pdbx_description
1 polymer ?
#
loop_
_entity_poly.entity_id
_entity_poly.type
_entity_poly.pdbx_seq_one_letter_code
_entity_poly.pdbx_strand_id
1 'polypeptide(L)'
;FLNKLKDHLLHRLCGIPEETGFAFTNEEHRRLAIKDERIFEHKIMRVNYTTYDVRRDYDIIRPFRDIMVLAPEEDTNVPHPFWYARVLRIWHANIIQLDKNPCDQVPKRMEFLFVRWLGRDLSWKSGWKSCRLDCVGFVPEDDCDAFGFVDPNDIVRTCHLIPAFSQGRTRKLMGHSRLARPDGEEDD
;
A
#
# COMPACT_ATOMS: atom_id res chain seq x y z
N PHE A 1 11.72 -0.36 7.47
CA PHE A 1 10.80 -1.47 7.16
C PHE A 1 10.14 -2.04 8.42
N LEU A 2 10.88 -2.67 9.35
CA LEU A 2 10.27 -3.37 10.49
C LEU A 2 9.44 -2.45 11.41
N ASN A 3 9.93 -1.25 11.73
CA ASN A 3 9.17 -0.28 12.54
C ASN A 3 7.85 0.10 11.87
N LYS A 4 7.90 0.49 10.58
CA LYS A 4 6.69 0.74 9.77
C LYS A 4 5.70 -0.43 9.77
N LEU A 5 6.20 -1.67 9.73
CA LEU A 5 5.34 -2.85 9.82
C LEU A 5 4.68 -2.95 11.19
N LYS A 6 5.43 -2.73 12.27
CA LYS A 6 4.87 -2.72 13.63
C LYS A 6 3.86 -1.60 13.82
N ASP A 7 4.14 -0.41 13.30
CA ASP A 7 3.22 0.73 13.31
C ASP A 7 1.90 0.37 12.62
N HIS A 8 1.98 -0.15 11.39
CA HIS A 8 0.81 -0.61 10.63
C HIS A 8 -0.01 -1.66 11.39
N LEU A 9 0.66 -2.65 11.99
CA LEU A 9 -0.02 -3.69 12.77
C LEU A 9 -0.66 -3.14 14.05
N LEU A 10 0.00 -2.18 14.73
CA LEU A 10 -0.53 -1.55 15.93
C LEU A 10 -1.73 -0.66 15.63
N HIS A 11 -1.68 0.17 14.59
CA HIS A 11 -2.84 0.96 14.13
C HIS A 11 -4.08 0.08 13.95
N ARG A 12 -3.91 -1.06 13.29
CA ARG A 12 -4.99 -2.04 13.06
C ARG A 12 -5.45 -2.78 14.30
N LEU A 13 -4.56 -3.05 15.26
CA LEU A 13 -4.94 -3.67 16.53
C LEU A 13 -5.70 -2.71 17.44
N CYS A 14 -5.32 -1.43 17.45
CA CYS A 14 -5.96 -0.38 18.23
C CYS A 14 -7.22 0.20 17.56
N GLY A 15 -7.42 -0.06 16.26
CA GLY A 15 -8.51 0.55 15.48
C GLY A 15 -8.32 2.05 15.26
N ILE A 16 -7.07 2.52 15.26
CA ILE A 16 -6.71 3.92 15.06
C ILE A 16 -6.35 4.12 13.59
N PRO A 17 -7.00 5.03 12.84
CA PRO A 17 -6.63 5.32 11.46
C PRO A 17 -5.17 5.75 11.34
N GLU A 18 -4.45 5.26 10.32
CA GLU A 18 -3.04 5.62 10.08
C GLU A 18 -2.85 7.10 9.76
N GLU A 19 -3.90 7.74 9.24
CA GLU A 19 -3.97 9.16 8.88
C GLU A 19 -3.84 10.09 10.08
N THR A 20 -3.99 9.58 11.31
CA THR A 20 -3.87 10.37 12.54
C THR A 20 -2.45 10.87 12.82
N GLY A 21 -1.43 10.34 12.12
CA GLY A 21 -0.03 10.67 12.38
C GLY A 21 0.46 10.22 13.76
N PHE A 22 -0.30 9.34 14.42
CA PHE A 22 0.04 8.85 15.76
C PHE A 22 1.28 7.96 15.68
N ALA A 23 2.38 8.41 16.31
CA ALA A 23 3.60 7.62 16.40
C ALA A 23 3.57 6.74 17.65
N PHE A 24 3.74 5.43 17.47
CA PHE A 24 3.87 4.50 18.59
C PHE A 24 5.27 4.57 19.22
N THR A 25 5.31 4.38 20.52
CA THR A 25 6.55 4.33 21.29
C THR A 25 7.28 2.99 21.10
N ASN A 26 8.59 2.99 21.33
CA ASN A 26 9.40 1.76 21.31
C ASN A 26 8.91 0.71 22.31
N GLU A 27 8.28 1.12 23.42
CA GLU A 27 7.70 0.18 24.39
C GLU A 27 6.47 -0.53 23.83
N GLU A 28 5.60 0.18 23.12
CA GLU A 28 4.43 -0.41 22.44
C GLU A 28 4.87 -1.36 21.33
N HIS A 29 5.91 -1.02 20.57
CA HIS A 29 6.52 -1.90 19.58
C HIS A 29 7.08 -3.21 20.17
N ARG A 30 7.56 -3.18 21.42
CA ARG A 30 8.06 -4.37 22.12
C ARG A 30 6.93 -5.26 22.62
N ARG A 31 5.74 -4.70 22.88
CA ARG A 31 4.55 -5.46 23.29
C ARG A 31 3.97 -6.27 22.13
N LEU A 32 4.36 -5.99 20.89
CA LEU A 32 3.94 -6.73 19.70
C LEU A 32 5.02 -7.75 19.29
N ALA A 33 4.66 -9.03 19.37
CA ALA A 33 5.50 -10.14 18.94
C ALA A 33 4.92 -10.82 17.69
N ILE A 34 5.79 -11.08 16.71
CA ILE A 34 5.46 -11.96 15.59
C ILE A 34 5.74 -13.38 16.06
N LYS A 35 4.71 -14.24 16.04
CA LYS A 35 4.83 -15.64 16.44
C LYS A 35 5.93 -16.32 15.61
N ASP A 36 6.85 -16.99 16.31
CA ASP A 36 8.00 -17.70 15.73
C ASP A 36 8.92 -16.83 14.88
N GLU A 37 8.82 -15.49 14.98
CA GLU A 37 9.55 -14.51 14.15
C GLU A 37 9.38 -14.74 12.63
N ARG A 38 8.23 -15.28 12.22
CA ARG A 38 7.97 -15.67 10.83
C ARG A 38 6.87 -14.85 10.18
N ILE A 39 7.18 -14.36 8.99
CA ILE A 39 6.23 -13.77 8.04
C ILE A 39 6.15 -14.72 6.85
N PHE A 40 4.94 -14.92 6.34
CA PHE A 40 4.67 -15.82 5.22
C PHE A 40 4.26 -15.03 3.99
N GLU A 41 4.86 -15.34 2.85
CA GLU A 41 4.58 -14.69 1.57
C GLU A 41 3.52 -15.44 0.76
N HIS A 42 2.62 -14.66 0.18
CA HIS A 42 1.55 -15.12 -0.70
C HIS A 42 1.74 -14.55 -2.10
N LYS A 43 1.42 -15.35 -3.12
CA LYS A 43 1.50 -14.92 -4.53
C LYS A 43 0.21 -14.29 -5.03
N ILE A 44 -0.91 -14.55 -4.34
CA ILE A 44 -2.25 -14.20 -4.80
C ILE A 44 -3.10 -13.80 -3.59
N MET A 45 -3.91 -12.77 -3.76
CA MET A 45 -4.97 -12.39 -2.82
C MET A 45 -6.25 -12.09 -3.60
N ARG A 46 -7.41 -12.27 -2.96
CA ARG A 46 -8.72 -11.95 -3.53
C ARG A 46 -9.36 -10.82 -2.73
N VAL A 47 -9.85 -9.80 -3.42
CA VAL A 47 -10.64 -8.71 -2.83
C VAL A 47 -12.03 -8.75 -3.44
N ASN A 48 -13.06 -8.69 -2.61
CA ASN A 48 -14.43 -8.61 -3.09
C ASN A 48 -14.85 -7.14 -3.15
N TYR A 49 -15.60 -6.75 -4.17
CA TYR A 49 -16.15 -5.41 -4.31
C TYR A 49 -17.59 -5.48 -4.81
N THR A 50 -18.30 -4.39 -4.61
CA THR A 50 -19.67 -4.23 -5.10
C THR A 50 -19.65 -3.52 -6.44
N THR A 51 -20.26 -4.12 -7.46
CA THR A 51 -20.42 -3.52 -8.79
C THR A 51 -21.52 -2.46 -8.77
N TYR A 52 -21.59 -1.65 -9.82
CA TYR A 52 -22.58 -0.57 -9.94
C TYR A 52 -24.05 -1.06 -9.86
N ASP A 53 -24.33 -2.27 -10.34
CA ASP A 53 -25.64 -2.91 -10.26
C ASP A 53 -25.90 -3.63 -8.91
N VAL A 54 -25.14 -3.28 -7.86
CA VAL A 54 -25.26 -3.81 -6.49
C VAL A 54 -25.03 -5.33 -6.43
N ARG A 55 -24.20 -5.86 -7.33
CA ARG A 55 -23.76 -7.25 -7.29
C ARG A 55 -22.39 -7.36 -6.64
N ARG A 56 -22.06 -8.57 -6.19
CA ARG A 56 -20.73 -8.88 -5.68
C ARG A 56 -19.89 -9.45 -6.79
N ASP A 57 -18.70 -8.89 -6.95
CA ASP A 57 -17.66 -9.45 -7.80
C ASP A 57 -16.33 -9.43 -7.03
N TYR A 58 -15.26 -9.93 -7.65
CA TYR A 58 -13.97 -10.03 -7.01
C TYR A 58 -12.82 -9.80 -7.97
N ASP A 59 -11.75 -9.24 -7.44
CA ASP A 59 -10.49 -9.07 -8.14
C ASP A 59 -9.43 -10.00 -7.55
N ILE A 60 -8.52 -10.44 -8.41
CA ILE A 60 -7.36 -11.24 -8.04
C ILE A 60 -6.13 -10.34 -8.08
N ILE A 61 -5.58 -10.04 -6.91
CA ILE A 61 -4.36 -9.26 -6.75
C ILE A 61 -3.17 -10.21 -6.83
N ARG A 62 -2.20 -9.83 -7.67
CA ARG A 62 -0.87 -10.45 -7.78
C ARG A 62 0.18 -9.37 -7.53
N PRO A 63 1.41 -9.73 -7.15
CA PRO A 63 2.53 -8.79 -7.16
C PRO A 63 2.59 -8.00 -8.48
N PHE A 64 2.91 -6.72 -8.36
CA PHE A 64 2.98 -5.71 -9.41
C PHE A 64 1.65 -5.33 -10.07
N ARG A 65 0.51 -5.69 -9.47
CA ARG A 65 -0.80 -5.10 -9.80
C ARG A 65 -0.97 -3.77 -9.08
N ASP A 66 -1.66 -2.85 -9.75
CA ASP A 66 -2.04 -1.58 -9.17
C ASP A 66 -3.40 -1.71 -8.47
N ILE A 67 -3.51 -1.07 -7.31
CA ILE A 67 -4.70 -1.07 -6.46
C ILE A 67 -5.15 0.37 -6.20
N MET A 68 -6.43 0.51 -5.91
CA MET A 68 -7.02 1.77 -5.46
C MET A 68 -7.52 1.61 -4.01
N VAL A 69 -7.20 2.59 -3.18
CA VAL A 69 -7.60 2.71 -1.77
C VAL A 69 -8.37 4.03 -1.64
N LEU A 70 -9.29 4.14 -0.67
CA LEU A 70 -9.95 5.41 -0.42
C LEU A 70 -8.92 6.44 0.06
N ALA A 71 -8.94 7.63 -0.54
CA ALA A 71 -8.18 8.75 -0.03
C ALA A 71 -8.86 9.28 1.23
N PRO A 72 -8.08 9.82 2.20
CA PRO A 72 -8.62 10.66 3.26
C PRO A 72 -9.45 11.81 2.66
N GLU A 73 -10.44 12.30 3.40
CA GLU A 73 -11.15 13.52 3.01
C GLU A 73 -10.16 14.71 3.04
N GLU A 74 -9.73 15.15 1.86
CA GLU A 74 -8.89 16.33 1.72
C GLU A 74 -9.76 17.60 1.54
N ASP A 75 -9.45 18.66 2.28
CA ASP A 75 -10.01 20.01 2.10
C ASP A 75 -9.49 20.72 0.82
N THR A 76 -9.05 19.98 -0.20
CA THR A 76 -8.48 20.55 -1.42
C THR A 76 -9.56 20.88 -2.44
N ASN A 77 -9.37 21.98 -3.18
CA ASN A 77 -10.30 22.45 -4.24
C ASN A 77 -10.49 21.46 -5.41
N VAL A 78 -9.71 20.38 -5.47
CA VAL A 78 -9.83 19.31 -6.49
C VAL A 78 -9.87 17.96 -5.77
N PRO A 79 -11.02 17.62 -5.16
CA PRO A 79 -11.15 16.37 -4.42
C PRO A 79 -10.93 15.19 -5.38
N HIS A 80 -10.00 14.31 -5.05
CA HIS A 80 -9.82 13.05 -5.75
C HIS A 80 -10.00 11.90 -4.75
N PRO A 81 -11.02 11.03 -4.95
CA PRO A 81 -11.49 10.14 -3.90
C PRO A 81 -10.59 8.92 -3.64
N PHE A 82 -9.54 8.72 -4.43
CA PHE A 82 -8.73 7.50 -4.38
C PHE A 82 -7.24 7.78 -4.32
N TRP A 83 -6.53 6.97 -3.54
CA TRP A 83 -5.09 6.81 -3.66
C TRP A 83 -4.77 5.55 -4.45
N TYR A 84 -3.63 5.58 -5.14
CA TYR A 84 -3.17 4.46 -5.95
C TYR A 84 -1.85 3.93 -5.43
N ALA A 85 -1.71 2.61 -5.45
CA ALA A 85 -0.49 1.96 -5.05
C ALA A 85 -0.21 0.75 -5.93
N ARG A 86 1.07 0.46 -6.16
CA ARG A 86 1.51 -0.78 -6.78
C ARG A 86 1.85 -1.79 -5.70
N VAL A 87 1.19 -2.94 -5.72
CA VAL A 87 1.49 -4.03 -4.79
C VAL A 87 2.85 -4.62 -5.13
N LEU A 88 3.76 -4.71 -4.17
CA LEU A 88 5.06 -5.35 -4.33
C LEU A 88 5.06 -6.76 -3.78
N ARG A 89 4.52 -6.93 -2.57
CA ARG A 89 4.47 -8.21 -1.85
C ARG A 89 3.18 -8.33 -1.05
N ILE A 90 2.72 -9.56 -0.87
CA ILE A 90 1.54 -9.88 -0.07
C ILE A 90 2.02 -10.81 1.05
N TRP A 91 1.76 -10.43 2.28
CA TRP A 91 2.25 -11.14 3.45
C TRP A 91 1.14 -11.39 4.47
N HIS A 92 1.36 -12.41 5.30
CA HIS A 92 0.66 -12.51 6.57
C HIS A 92 1.62 -12.90 7.69
N ALA A 93 1.24 -12.54 8.91
CA ALA A 93 1.92 -12.96 10.12
C ALA A 93 0.90 -13.26 11.22
N ASN A 94 1.28 -14.11 12.16
CA ASN A 94 0.53 -14.35 13.38
C ASN A 94 1.10 -13.45 14.47
N ILE A 95 0.30 -12.52 14.97
CA ILE A 95 0.72 -11.49 15.92
C ILE A 95 0.22 -11.85 17.32
N ILE A 96 1.09 -11.70 18.31
CA ILE A 96 0.80 -11.91 19.73
C ILE A 96 1.00 -10.58 20.46
N GLN A 97 0.02 -10.18 21.26
CA GLN A 97 0.07 -9.00 22.11
C GLN A 97 0.49 -9.42 23.53
N LEU A 98 1.66 -8.95 23.98
CA LEU A 98 2.30 -9.37 25.23
C LEU A 98 1.79 -8.61 26.47
N ASP A 99 0.90 -7.63 26.29
CA ASP A 99 0.29 -6.83 27.36
C ASP A 99 -0.93 -7.52 28.02
N LYS A 100 -1.44 -8.57 27.39
CA LYS A 100 -2.54 -9.39 27.94
C LYS A 100 -2.00 -10.52 28.81
N ASN A 101 -2.85 -10.98 29.72
CA ASN A 101 -2.54 -12.15 30.55
C ASN A 101 -2.07 -13.32 29.67
N PRO A 102 -1.14 -14.18 30.14
CA PRO A 102 -0.60 -15.27 29.34
C PRO A 102 -1.66 -16.20 28.71
N CYS A 103 -2.80 -16.38 29.39
CA CYS A 103 -3.93 -17.16 28.87
C CYS A 103 -4.66 -16.50 27.69
N ASP A 104 -4.55 -15.18 27.55
CA ASP A 104 -5.22 -14.36 26.52
C ASP A 104 -4.29 -14.04 25.35
N GLN A 105 -3.06 -14.57 25.34
CA GLN A 105 -2.06 -14.42 24.27
C GLN A 105 -2.37 -15.32 23.07
N VAL A 106 -3.58 -15.18 22.53
CA VAL A 106 -4.01 -15.92 21.33
C VAL A 106 -3.40 -15.27 20.09
N PRO A 107 -2.65 -16.00 19.26
CA PRO A 107 -2.09 -15.46 18.03
C PRO A 107 -3.19 -15.01 17.07
N LYS A 108 -3.17 -13.75 16.66
CA LYS A 108 -4.09 -13.17 15.68
C LYS A 108 -3.41 -13.12 14.31
N ARG A 109 -3.98 -13.81 13.33
CA ARG A 109 -3.52 -13.74 11.94
C ARG A 109 -3.86 -12.36 11.36
N MET A 110 -2.85 -11.66 10.83
CA MET A 110 -3.02 -10.38 10.16
C MET A 110 -2.36 -10.44 8.78
N GLU A 111 -3.09 -9.99 7.78
CA GLU A 111 -2.67 -9.95 6.38
C GLU A 111 -2.39 -8.51 6.00
N PHE A 112 -1.30 -8.24 5.30
CA PHE A 112 -0.87 -6.90 4.93
C PHE A 112 -0.12 -6.93 3.61
N LEU A 113 -0.27 -5.88 2.82
CA LEU A 113 0.39 -5.72 1.53
C LEU A 113 1.52 -4.71 1.68
N PHE A 114 2.67 -5.00 1.09
CA PHE A 114 3.73 -4.01 0.93
C PHE A 114 3.60 -3.37 -0.44
N VAL A 115 3.48 -2.05 -0.48
CA VAL A 115 3.13 -1.30 -1.68
C VAL A 115 4.10 -0.17 -1.96
N ARG A 116 4.12 0.28 -3.23
CA ARG A 116 4.78 1.51 -3.68
C ARG A 116 3.70 2.52 -4.06
N TRP A 117 3.68 3.67 -3.41
CA TRP A 117 2.64 4.66 -3.60
C TRP A 117 2.80 5.43 -4.92
N LEU A 118 1.67 5.83 -5.50
CA LEU A 118 1.59 6.75 -6.62
C LEU A 118 0.90 8.04 -6.18
N GLY A 119 1.58 9.16 -6.36
CA GLY A 119 1.04 10.50 -6.13
C GLY A 119 0.42 11.08 -7.39
N ARG A 120 -0.50 12.03 -7.21
CA ARG A 120 -1.11 12.78 -8.32
C ARG A 120 -0.08 13.74 -8.91
N ASP A 121 -0.07 13.86 -10.24
CA ASP A 121 0.64 14.93 -10.92
C ASP A 121 -0.21 16.20 -10.90
N LEU A 122 0.01 17.06 -9.91
CA LEU A 122 -0.72 18.33 -9.77
C LEU A 122 -0.39 19.35 -10.87
N SER A 123 0.69 19.15 -11.62
CA SER A 123 1.02 20.00 -12.77
C SER A 123 0.15 19.66 -14.00
N TRP A 124 -0.43 18.46 -14.01
CA TRP A 124 -1.28 17.97 -15.09
C TRP A 124 -2.73 18.42 -14.92
N LYS A 125 -3.26 19.09 -15.95
CA LYS A 125 -4.69 19.44 -16.00
C LYS A 125 -5.50 18.23 -16.43
N SER A 126 -6.18 17.60 -15.49
CA SER A 126 -7.11 16.48 -15.70
C SER A 126 -8.57 16.89 -15.49
N GLY A 127 -9.47 15.93 -15.69
CA GLY A 127 -10.90 16.04 -15.38
C GLY A 127 -11.77 16.38 -16.59
N TRP A 128 -13.08 16.42 -16.34
CA TRP A 128 -14.10 16.56 -17.38
C TRP A 128 -13.92 17.83 -18.23
N LYS A 129 -13.56 18.95 -17.59
CA LYS A 129 -13.36 20.25 -18.28
C LYS A 129 -12.20 20.22 -19.27
N SER A 130 -11.18 19.41 -19.02
CA SER A 130 -10.00 19.29 -19.89
C SER A 130 -10.08 18.08 -20.82
N CYS A 131 -11.12 17.26 -20.71
CA CYS A 131 -11.29 15.98 -21.41
C CYS A 131 -10.04 15.08 -21.31
N ARG A 132 -9.37 15.09 -20.16
CA ARG A 132 -8.14 14.34 -19.89
C ARG A 132 -8.28 13.50 -18.64
N LEU A 133 -7.72 12.28 -18.70
CA LEU A 133 -7.62 11.40 -17.54
C LEU A 133 -6.70 12.01 -16.47
N ASP A 134 -6.94 11.62 -15.22
CA ASP A 134 -6.03 11.89 -14.11
C ASP A 134 -4.67 11.25 -14.39
N CYS A 135 -3.61 12.00 -14.10
CA CYS A 135 -2.24 11.52 -14.25
C CYS A 135 -1.65 11.29 -12.86
N VAL A 136 -1.09 10.10 -12.67
CA VAL A 136 -0.43 9.69 -11.42
C VAL A 136 0.98 9.25 -11.74
N GLY A 137 1.89 9.54 -10.82
CA GLY A 137 3.30 9.21 -10.90
C GLY A 137 3.78 8.52 -9.63
N PHE A 138 4.88 7.80 -9.73
CA PHE A 138 5.50 7.23 -8.55
C PHE A 138 5.97 8.31 -7.58
N VAL A 139 5.69 8.12 -6.29
CA VAL A 139 6.32 8.93 -5.25
C VAL A 139 7.84 8.70 -5.30
N PRO A 140 8.66 9.77 -5.22
CA PRO A 140 10.13 9.68 -5.19
C PRO A 140 10.64 8.78 -4.06
N GLU A 141 11.70 8.01 -4.30
CA GLU A 141 12.24 7.04 -3.32
C GLU A 141 12.82 7.68 -2.05
N ASP A 142 13.26 8.94 -2.14
CA ASP A 142 13.74 9.74 -1.01
C ASP A 142 12.62 10.20 -0.07
N ASP A 143 11.38 10.13 -0.52
CA ASP A 143 10.22 10.37 0.32
C ASP A 143 10.04 9.21 1.32
N CYS A 144 9.80 9.58 2.59
CA CYS A 144 9.50 8.59 3.61
C CYS A 144 8.24 7.79 3.26
N ASP A 145 7.30 8.34 2.50
CA ASP A 145 6.02 7.72 2.17
C ASP A 145 6.02 7.03 0.80
N ALA A 146 7.18 6.87 0.16
CA ALA A 146 7.29 6.16 -1.12
C ALA A 146 6.83 4.69 -1.05
N PHE A 147 7.05 4.05 0.11
CA PHE A 147 6.67 2.67 0.39
C PHE A 147 5.92 2.59 1.71
N GLY A 148 4.83 1.83 1.68
CA GLY A 148 3.95 1.66 2.84
C GLY A 148 3.36 0.25 2.93
N PHE A 149 2.58 0.06 3.98
CA PHE A 149 1.76 -1.11 4.18
C PHE A 149 0.28 -0.75 3.99
N VAL A 150 -0.51 -1.70 3.50
CA VAL A 150 -1.95 -1.51 3.28
C VAL A 150 -2.70 -2.71 3.86
N ASP A 151 -3.80 -2.45 4.58
CA ASP A 151 -4.74 -3.49 4.99
C ASP A 151 -5.52 -3.94 3.74
N PRO A 152 -5.59 -5.25 3.44
CA PRO A 152 -6.49 -5.78 2.42
C PRO A 152 -7.93 -5.22 2.47
N ASN A 153 -8.43 -4.86 3.65
CA ASN A 153 -9.78 -4.33 3.83
C ASN A 153 -9.95 -2.89 3.34
N ASP A 154 -8.87 -2.12 3.23
CA ASP A 154 -8.91 -0.72 2.75
C ASP A 154 -8.89 -0.66 1.22
N ILE A 155 -8.58 -1.79 0.56
CA ILE A 155 -8.55 -1.89 -0.89
C ILE A 155 -9.97 -1.86 -1.43
N VAL A 156 -10.27 -0.84 -2.22
CA VAL A 156 -11.56 -0.74 -2.92
C VAL A 156 -11.59 -1.73 -4.09
N ARG A 157 -10.55 -1.70 -4.94
CA ARG A 157 -10.48 -2.52 -6.16
C ARG A 157 -9.07 -2.54 -6.76
N THR A 158 -8.81 -3.45 -7.69
CA THR A 158 -7.66 -3.31 -8.59
C THR A 158 -7.93 -2.25 -9.64
N CYS A 159 -6.86 -1.59 -10.10
CA CYS A 159 -6.94 -0.61 -11.18
C CYS A 159 -5.98 -0.96 -12.32
N HIS A 160 -6.33 -0.51 -13.51
CA HIS A 160 -5.45 -0.57 -14.67
C HIS A 160 -4.93 0.81 -14.98
N LEU A 161 -3.68 1.09 -14.59
CA LEU A 161 -2.99 2.32 -14.93
C LEU A 161 -2.34 2.18 -16.30
N ILE A 162 -2.59 3.15 -17.16
CA ILE A 162 -2.03 3.20 -18.52
C ILE A 162 -0.77 4.06 -18.47
N PRO A 163 0.40 3.54 -18.91
CA PRO A 163 1.62 4.35 -18.97
C PRO A 163 1.47 5.56 -19.90
N ALA A 164 1.96 6.72 -19.47
CA ALA A 164 2.07 7.90 -20.31
C ALA A 164 3.25 7.77 -21.27
N PHE A 165 3.12 6.96 -22.33
CA PHE A 165 4.21 6.64 -23.26
C PHE A 165 4.91 7.89 -23.84
N SER A 166 4.17 8.98 -24.05
CA SER A 166 4.70 10.25 -24.56
C SER A 166 5.70 10.94 -23.61
N GLN A 167 5.66 10.62 -22.31
CA GLN A 167 6.58 11.17 -21.31
C GLN A 167 7.89 10.35 -21.18
N GLY A 168 7.99 9.22 -21.88
CA GLY A 168 9.16 8.35 -21.83
C GLY A 168 9.35 7.65 -20.48
N ARG A 169 10.59 7.24 -20.21
CA ARG A 169 10.99 6.53 -18.97
C ARG A 169 11.87 7.46 -18.13
N THR A 170 11.75 7.37 -16.80
CA THR A 170 12.57 8.16 -15.88
C THR A 170 13.28 7.27 -14.85
N ARG A 171 14.54 7.61 -14.55
CA ARG A 171 15.32 7.05 -13.44
C ARG A 171 15.39 8.00 -12.23
N LYS A 172 14.69 9.13 -12.29
CA LYS A 172 14.73 10.16 -11.24
C LYS A 172 13.95 9.77 -9.97
N LEU A 173 12.89 8.97 -10.11
CA LEU A 173 11.96 8.62 -9.03
C LEU A 173 12.35 7.33 -8.29
N MET A 174 13.22 6.52 -8.89
CA MET A 174 13.78 5.33 -8.27
C MET A 174 15.13 5.01 -8.91
N GLY A 175 16.12 4.73 -8.07
CA GLY A 175 17.43 4.33 -8.52
C GLY A 175 17.44 2.97 -9.21
N HIS A 176 18.60 2.61 -9.77
CA HIS A 176 18.80 1.30 -10.36
C HIS A 176 18.75 0.20 -9.28
N SER A 177 17.88 -0.79 -9.44
CA SER A 177 17.84 -1.95 -8.55
C SER A 177 18.90 -2.98 -8.98
N ARG A 178 20.00 -3.03 -8.24
CA ARG A 178 21.09 -4.02 -8.41
C ARG A 178 20.65 -5.48 -8.31
N LEU A 179 19.50 -5.73 -7.67
CA LEU A 179 18.94 -7.08 -7.48
C LEU A 179 18.05 -7.52 -8.63
N ALA A 180 17.41 -6.58 -9.32
CA ALA A 180 16.51 -6.88 -10.44
C ALA A 180 17.22 -6.83 -11.79
N ARG A 181 18.36 -6.15 -11.86
CA ARG A 181 19.18 -5.98 -13.06
C ARG A 181 20.65 -5.96 -12.65
N PRO A 182 21.45 -6.97 -13.03
CA PRO A 182 22.90 -6.93 -12.84
C PRO A 182 23.50 -5.77 -13.63
N ASP A 183 24.61 -5.21 -13.14
CA ASP A 183 25.33 -4.15 -13.84
C ASP A 183 25.78 -4.68 -15.24
N GLY A 184 25.24 -4.09 -16.32
CA GLY A 184 25.63 -4.42 -17.70
C GLY A 184 24.51 -4.71 -18.70
N GLU A 185 23.24 -4.81 -18.28
CA GLU A 185 22.12 -4.92 -19.22
C GLU A 185 21.69 -3.53 -19.71
N GLU A 186 21.96 -3.24 -21.00
CA GLU A 186 21.40 -2.08 -21.70
C GLU A 186 19.93 -2.32 -22.06
N ASP A 187 19.10 -1.27 -21.99
CA ASP A 187 17.67 -1.34 -22.27
C ASP A 187 17.43 -1.57 -23.79
N ASP A 188 16.86 -2.72 -24.18
CA ASP A 188 16.22 -2.91 -25.50
C ASP A 188 14.99 -2.00 -25.67
#